data_AF-A0A818DIP5-F1
#
_entry.id   AF-A0A818DIP5-F1
#
_cell.length_a   1.000
_cell.length_b   1.000
_cell.length_c   1.000
_cell.angle_alpha   90.00
_cell.angle_beta   90.00
_cell.angle_gamma   90.00
#
_symmetry.space_group_name_H-M   'P 1'
#
loop_
_entity.id
_entity.type
_entity.pdbx_description
1 polymer ?
#
loop_
_entity_poly.entity_id
_entity_poly.type
_entity_poly.pdbx_seq_one_letter_code
_entity_poly.pdbx_strand_id
1 'polypeptide(L)'
;MSKDKKLKTGGKLIHPSSRKAKQISKLECHAGRVVKKRQNTKAKYNNLRDRIQWFKDQLNENQTHLSQQEIHELIQRYLQRFQDELEQIDLKNQIGQRQKTPQYASRKALIETTINTEQHEYETNGIGI
;
A
#
# COMPACT_ATOMS: atom_id res chain seq x y z
N MET A 1 16.20 -9.24 20.75
CA MET A 1 15.23 -9.60 21.81
C MET A 1 15.24 -8.51 22.89
N SER A 2 14.57 -7.38 22.65
CA SER A 2 14.47 -6.32 23.67
C SER A 2 13.27 -6.59 24.55
N LYS A 3 13.53 -6.88 25.83
CA LYS A 3 12.51 -7.13 26.86
C LYS A 3 11.59 -5.91 26.95
N ASP A 4 10.30 -6.09 26.69
CA ASP A 4 9.27 -5.08 26.90
C ASP A 4 9.23 -4.69 28.40
N LYS A 5 9.90 -3.60 28.78
CA LYS A 5 9.80 -3.02 30.12
C LYS A 5 8.44 -2.31 30.23
N LYS A 6 7.35 -3.06 30.35
CA LYS A 6 6.07 -2.50 30.81
C LYS A 6 6.24 -2.03 32.25
N LEU A 7 6.05 -0.73 32.52
CA LEU A 7 6.01 -0.21 33.89
C LEU A 7 4.82 -0.85 34.61
N LYS A 8 5.08 -1.79 35.53
CA LYS A 8 4.03 -2.41 36.33
C LYS A 8 3.42 -1.37 37.27
N THR A 9 2.11 -1.16 37.14
CA THR A 9 1.32 -0.29 38.01
C THR A 9 0.93 -1.00 39.30
N GLY A 10 1.06 -2.34 39.34
CA GLY A 10 0.74 -3.16 40.52
C GLY A 10 -0.74 -3.07 40.92
N GLY A 11 -1.62 -2.78 39.97
CA GLY A 11 -3.06 -2.59 40.22
C GLY A 11 -3.42 -1.25 40.89
N LYS A 12 -2.45 -0.36 41.14
CA LYS A 12 -2.71 0.93 41.77
C LYS A 12 -3.38 1.89 40.79
N LEU A 13 -4.41 2.60 41.26
CA LEU A 13 -5.00 3.75 40.57
C LEU A 13 -3.93 4.84 40.43
N ILE A 14 -3.69 5.32 39.21
CA ILE A 14 -2.68 6.33 38.90
C ILE A 14 -3.39 7.59 38.42
N HIS A 15 -3.07 8.73 39.02
CA HIS A 15 -3.61 10.01 38.56
C HIS A 15 -3.11 10.34 37.14
N PRO A 16 -3.96 10.81 36.20
CA PRO A 16 -3.59 11.05 34.81
C PRO A 16 -2.39 11.98 34.61
N SER A 17 -2.25 13.01 35.46
CA SER A 17 -1.14 13.97 35.38
C SER A 17 0.16 13.51 36.05
N SER A 18 0.16 12.36 36.72
CA SER A 18 1.31 11.88 37.50
C SER A 18 2.52 11.55 36.60
N ARG A 19 3.73 11.62 37.18
CA ARG A 19 4.96 11.23 36.48
C ARG A 19 4.88 9.79 35.93
N LYS A 20 4.26 8.88 36.68
CA LYS A 20 4.09 7.48 36.29
C LYS A 20 3.13 7.33 35.10
N ALA A 21 2.01 8.05 35.09
CA ALA A 21 1.10 8.08 33.94
C ALA A 21 1.80 8.61 32.68
N LYS A 22 2.55 9.71 32.78
CA LYS A 22 3.33 10.26 31.66
C LYS A 22 4.38 9.28 31.13
N GLN A 23 5.05 8.53 32.02
CA GLN A 23 6.00 7.49 31.62
C GLN A 23 5.33 6.34 30.85
N ILE A 24 4.17 5.87 31.31
CA ILE A 24 3.39 4.82 30.63
C ILE A 24 2.96 5.31 29.25
N SER A 25 2.37 6.49 29.16
CA SER A 25 1.97 7.10 27.89
C SER A 25 3.15 7.24 26.92
N LYS A 26 4.33 7.66 27.39
CA LYS A 26 5.54 7.75 26.54
C LYS A 26 5.95 6.39 25.98
N LEU A 27 5.87 5.33 26.80
CA LEU A 27 6.18 3.97 26.36
C LEU A 27 5.15 3.43 25.37
N GLU A 28 3.86 3.65 25.61
CA GLU A 28 2.78 3.28 24.69
C GLU A 28 2.92 4.02 23.36
N CYS A 29 3.17 5.32 23.37
CA CYS A 29 3.43 6.12 22.18
C CYS A 29 4.67 5.63 21.42
N HIS A 30 5.71 5.18 22.12
CA HIS A 30 6.89 4.60 21.48
C HIS A 30 6.58 3.23 20.87
N ALA A 31 5.92 2.34 21.60
CA ALA A 31 5.51 1.02 21.12
C ALA A 31 4.60 1.14 19.90
N GLY A 32 3.61 2.04 19.94
CA GLY A 32 2.75 2.36 18.81
C GLY A 32 3.53 2.86 17.59
N ARG A 33 4.53 3.73 17.78
CA ARG A 33 5.43 4.17 16.70
C ARG A 33 6.25 3.03 16.11
N VAL A 34 6.79 2.14 16.94
CA VAL A 34 7.57 0.98 16.48
C VAL A 34 6.71 0.02 15.68
N VAL A 35 5.50 -0.30 16.16
CA VAL A 35 4.53 -1.15 15.45
C VAL A 35 4.13 -0.51 14.12
N LYS A 36 3.78 0.79 14.12
CA LYS A 36 3.43 1.52 12.89
C LYS A 36 4.59 1.53 11.88
N LYS A 37 5.83 1.76 12.34
CA LYS A 37 7.02 1.68 11.48
C LYS A 37 7.15 0.30 10.85
N ARG A 38 7.02 -0.77 11.63
CA ARG A 38 7.07 -2.16 11.15
C ARG A 38 5.96 -2.45 10.13
N GLN A 39 4.73 -1.99 10.40
CA GLN A 39 3.60 -2.14 9.48
C GLN A 39 3.84 -1.40 8.17
N ASN A 40 4.32 -0.15 8.22
CA ASN A 40 4.65 0.63 7.03
C ASN A 40 5.74 -0.05 6.20
N THR A 41 6.81 -0.54 6.83
CA THR A 41 7.87 -1.28 6.15
C THR A 41 7.33 -2.56 5.51
N LYS A 42 6.49 -3.33 6.23
CA LYS A 42 5.85 -4.52 5.67
C LYS A 42 4.96 -4.19 4.47
N ALA A 43 4.16 -3.12 4.56
CA ALA A 43 3.32 -2.67 3.46
C ALA A 43 4.14 -2.29 2.23
N LYS A 44 5.28 -1.59 2.40
CA LYS A 44 6.19 -1.27 1.30
C LYS A 44 6.70 -2.53 0.60
N TYR A 45 7.20 -3.51 1.36
CA TYR A 45 7.68 -4.78 0.79
C TYR A 45 6.57 -5.60 0.15
N ASN A 46 5.36 -5.58 0.70
CA ASN A 46 4.22 -6.25 0.08
C ASN A 46 3.89 -5.64 -1.29
N ASN A 47 3.84 -4.30 -1.41
CA ASN A 47 3.59 -3.66 -2.70
C ASN A 47 4.66 -4.03 -3.74
N LEU A 48 5.94 -4.02 -3.35
CA LEU A 48 7.02 -4.46 -4.22
C LEU A 48 6.87 -5.94 -4.62
N ARG A 49 6.54 -6.80 -3.66
CA ARG A 49 6.30 -8.22 -3.91
C ARG A 49 5.15 -8.43 -4.89
N ASP A 50 4.03 -7.73 -4.71
CA ASP A 50 2.85 -7.88 -5.56
C ASP A 50 3.16 -7.39 -6.99
N ARG A 51 3.95 -6.31 -7.13
CA ARG A 51 4.48 -5.85 -8.41
C ARG A 51 5.35 -6.91 -9.08
N ILE A 52 6.38 -7.41 -8.39
CA ILE A 52 7.29 -8.45 -8.93
C ILE A 52 6.51 -9.72 -9.29
N GLN A 53 5.56 -10.12 -8.44
CA GLN A 53 4.73 -11.30 -8.68
C GLN A 53 3.90 -11.13 -9.97
N TRP A 54 3.30 -9.96 -10.19
CA TRP A 54 2.57 -9.70 -11.43
C TRP A 54 3.47 -9.86 -12.65
N PHE A 55 4.68 -9.28 -12.63
CA PHE A 55 5.62 -9.42 -13.75
C PHE A 55 6.01 -10.88 -13.96
N LYS A 56 6.31 -11.61 -12.89
CA LYS A 56 6.63 -13.04 -12.95
C LYS A 56 5.50 -13.85 -13.59
N ASP A 57 4.25 -13.59 -13.21
CA ASP A 57 3.08 -14.32 -13.69
C ASP A 57 2.78 -14.06 -15.18
N GLN A 58 3.26 -12.93 -15.72
CA GLN A 58 3.15 -12.62 -17.15
C GLN A 58 4.29 -13.19 -18.00
N LEU A 59 5.35 -13.71 -17.38
CA LEU A 59 6.51 -14.27 -18.08
C LEU A 59 6.34 -15.79 -18.30
N ASN A 60 6.76 -16.25 -19.47
CA ASN A 60 6.83 -17.68 -19.76
C ASN A 60 8.04 -18.30 -19.07
N GLU A 61 7.86 -19.41 -18.34
CA GLU A 61 8.93 -20.08 -17.59
C GLU A 61 10.12 -20.54 -18.48
N ASN A 62 9.87 -20.73 -19.78
CA ASN A 62 10.87 -21.18 -20.75
C ASN A 62 11.61 -20.02 -21.44
N GLN A 63 11.22 -18.76 -21.19
CA GLN A 63 11.80 -17.60 -21.84
C GLN A 63 12.99 -17.07 -21.03
N THR A 64 14.20 -17.18 -21.58
CA THR A 64 15.44 -16.78 -20.90
C THR A 64 15.84 -15.33 -21.17
N HIS A 65 15.29 -14.71 -22.22
CA HIS A 65 15.59 -13.35 -22.62
C HIS A 65 14.32 -12.63 -23.10
N LEU A 66 14.28 -11.32 -22.86
CA LEU A 66 13.29 -10.41 -23.43
C LEU A 66 14.03 -9.37 -24.25
N SER A 67 13.50 -9.10 -25.43
CA SER A 67 13.87 -7.95 -26.23
C SER A 67 13.38 -6.65 -25.57
N GLN A 68 13.97 -5.52 -25.96
CA GLN A 68 13.56 -4.22 -25.47
C GLN A 68 12.07 -3.92 -25.75
N GLN A 69 11.56 -4.36 -26.90
CA GLN A 69 10.16 -4.18 -27.28
C GLN A 69 9.23 -4.99 -26.37
N GLU A 70 9.55 -6.25 -26.10
CA GLU A 70 8.77 -7.10 -25.20
C GLU A 70 8.75 -6.55 -23.76
N ILE A 71 9.87 -5.99 -23.29
CA ILE A 71 9.92 -5.32 -21.98
C ILE A 71 8.99 -4.10 -21.97
N HIS A 72 9.02 -3.29 -23.02
CA HIS A 72 8.15 -2.12 -23.13
C HIS A 72 6.67 -2.54 -23.11
N GLU A 73 6.30 -3.53 -23.92
CA GLU A 73 4.93 -4.06 -23.95
C GLU A 73 4.49 -4.62 -22.59
N LEU A 74 5.37 -5.35 -21.90
CA LEU A 74 5.10 -5.91 -20.58
C LEU A 74 4.83 -4.80 -19.55
N ILE A 75 5.63 -3.72 -19.59
CA ILE A 75 5.42 -2.55 -18.73
C ILE A 75 4.10 -1.84 -19.07
N GLN A 76 3.78 -1.67 -20.36
CA GLN A 76 2.50 -1.07 -20.76
C GLN A 76 1.29 -1.87 -20.25
N ARG A 77 1.35 -3.21 -20.36
CA ARG A 77 0.33 -4.09 -19.79
C ARG A 77 0.22 -3.92 -18.27
N TYR A 78 1.34 -3.76 -17.57
CA TYR A 78 1.33 -3.50 -16.12
C TYR A 78 0.63 -2.18 -15.78
N LEU A 79 0.92 -1.11 -16.51
CA LEU A 79 0.29 0.20 -16.29
C LEU A 79 -1.21 0.18 -16.60
N GLN A 80 -1.65 -0.66 -17.54
CA GLN A 80 -3.05 -0.82 -17.93
C GLN A 80 -3.82 -1.87 -17.10
N ARG A 81 -3.19 -2.54 -16.13
CA ARG A 81 -3.79 -3.68 -15.39
C ARG A 81 -5.10 -3.38 -14.66
N PHE A 82 -5.40 -2.11 -14.41
CA PHE A 82 -6.63 -1.69 -13.72
C PHE A 82 -7.72 -1.17 -14.66
N GLN A 83 -7.49 -1.18 -15.98
CA GLN A 83 -8.41 -0.60 -16.95
C GLN A 83 -9.80 -1.23 -16.84
N ASP A 84 -9.88 -2.57 -16.77
CA ASP A 84 -11.14 -3.31 -16.60
C ASP A 84 -11.87 -2.94 -15.29
N GLU A 85 -11.12 -2.75 -14.19
CA GLU A 85 -11.68 -2.36 -12.89
C GLU A 85 -12.27 -0.95 -12.95
N LEU A 86 -11.56 0.00 -13.58
CA LEU A 86 -12.00 1.37 -13.76
C LEU A 86 -13.25 1.45 -14.65
N GLU A 87 -13.26 0.73 -15.76
CA GLU A 87 -14.42 0.65 -16.66
C GLU A 87 -15.64 0.08 -15.95
N GLN A 88 -15.46 -0.97 -15.14
CA GLN A 88 -16.56 -1.54 -14.35
C GLN A 88 -17.11 -0.55 -13.31
N ILE A 89 -16.24 0.21 -12.64
CA ILE A 89 -16.65 1.26 -11.69
C ILE A 89 -17.45 2.34 -12.41
N ASP A 90 -16.99 2.77 -13.59
CA ASP A 90 -17.66 3.81 -14.37
C ASP A 90 -19.02 3.36 -14.89
N LEU A 91 -19.13 2.13 -15.40
CA LEU A 91 -20.42 1.55 -15.80
C LEU A 91 -21.42 1.48 -14.64
N LYS A 92 -20.98 1.03 -13.46
CA LYS A 92 -21.84 0.97 -12.27
C LYS A 92 -22.32 2.35 -11.83
N ASN A 93 -21.45 3.36 -11.93
CA ASN A 93 -21.80 4.73 -11.56
C ASN A 93 -22.71 5.40 -12.60
N GLN A 94 -22.66 4.99 -13.86
CA GLN A 94 -23.60 5.44 -14.90
C GLN A 94 -25.02 4.90 -14.67
N ILE A 95 -25.14 3.69 -14.10
CA ILE A 95 -26.42 3.04 -13.81
C ILE A 95 -26.99 3.58 -12.49
N GLY A 96 -28.09 4.34 -12.58
CA GLY A 96 -28.81 4.83 -11.41
C GLY A 96 -28.36 6.21 -10.92
N GLN A 97 -28.42 7.20 -11.83
CA GLN A 97 -28.18 8.65 -11.66
C GLN A 97 -28.87 9.35 -10.47
N ARG A 98 -29.56 8.60 -9.58
CA ARG A 98 -30.21 9.07 -8.37
C ARG A 98 -29.31 9.03 -7.12
N GLN A 99 -28.17 8.33 -7.15
CA GLN A 99 -27.25 8.30 -6.02
C GLN A 99 -26.34 9.55 -6.01
N LYS A 100 -26.40 10.34 -4.93
CA LYS A 100 -25.59 11.56 -4.74
C LYS A 100 -24.09 11.27 -4.50
N THR A 101 -23.73 10.03 -4.19
CA THR A 101 -22.34 9.63 -3.92
C THR A 101 -21.94 8.50 -4.87
N PRO A 102 -20.82 8.65 -5.61
CA PRO A 102 -20.36 7.61 -6.52
C PRO A 102 -19.90 6.38 -5.74
N GLN A 103 -20.28 5.21 -6.23
CA GLN A 103 -19.83 3.93 -5.68
C GLN A 103 -18.34 3.77 -5.96
N TYR A 104 -17.63 3.13 -5.01
CA TYR A 104 -16.19 2.83 -5.13
C TYR A 104 -15.27 4.05 -5.30
N ALA A 105 -15.72 5.26 -4.93
CA ALA A 105 -14.95 6.50 -5.10
C ALA A 105 -13.54 6.44 -4.47
N SER A 106 -13.42 5.86 -3.27
CA SER A 106 -12.14 5.70 -2.58
C SER A 106 -11.19 4.73 -3.30
N ARG A 107 -11.72 3.65 -3.87
CA ARG A 107 -10.95 2.67 -4.63
C ARG A 107 -10.48 3.25 -5.97
N LYS A 108 -11.37 3.94 -6.68
CA LYS A 108 -11.05 4.65 -7.92
C LYS A 108 -9.92 5.67 -7.71
N ALA A 109 -10.04 6.54 -6.71
CA ALA A 109 -9.00 7.52 -6.39
C ALA A 109 -7.64 6.88 -6.04
N LEU A 110 -7.65 5.75 -5.33
CA LEU A 110 -6.43 5.00 -5.02
C LEU A 110 -5.78 4.43 -6.29
N ILE A 111 -6.57 3.83 -7.18
CA ILE A 111 -6.10 3.29 -8.46
C ILE A 111 -5.52 4.40 -9.32
N GLU A 112 -6.24 5.52 -9.50
CA GLU A 112 -5.78 6.67 -10.28
C GLU A 112 -4.45 7.22 -9.75
N THR A 113 -4.36 7.41 -8.42
CA THR A 113 -3.11 7.86 -7.78
C THR A 113 -1.97 6.87 -8.02
N THR A 114 -2.26 5.57 -7.96
CA THR A 114 -1.26 4.50 -8.21
C THR A 114 -0.78 4.53 -9.66
N ILE A 115 -1.69 4.58 -10.64
CA ILE A 115 -1.37 4.64 -12.07
C ILE A 115 -0.53 5.88 -12.36
N ASN A 116 -0.95 7.05 -11.88
CA ASN A 116 -0.22 8.30 -12.10
C ASN A 116 1.21 8.25 -11.54
N THR A 117 1.38 7.66 -10.35
CA THR A 117 2.70 7.49 -9.73
C THR A 117 3.57 6.54 -10.56
N GLU A 118 3.02 5.41 -11.00
CA GLU A 118 3.77 4.40 -11.77
C GLU A 118 4.11 4.87 -13.19
N GLN A 119 3.21 5.61 -13.84
CA GLN A 119 3.48 6.27 -15.13
C GLN A 119 4.60 7.30 -14.99
N HIS A 120 4.53 8.14 -13.96
CA HIS A 120 5.57 9.14 -13.71
C HIS A 120 6.93 8.49 -13.42
N GLU A 121 6.96 7.42 -12.61
CA GLU A 121 8.18 6.63 -12.37
C GLU A 121 8.75 6.10 -13.70
N TYR A 122 7.90 5.53 -14.55
CA TYR A 122 8.30 4.97 -15.83
C TYR A 122 8.90 6.02 -16.77
N GLU A 123 8.28 7.19 -16.88
CA GLU A 123 8.70 8.27 -17.78
C GLU A 123 9.99 8.97 -17.34
N THR A 124 10.20 9.11 -16.03
CA THR A 124 11.31 9.93 -15.49
C THR A 124 12.54 9.12 -15.11
N ASN A 125 12.35 8.07 -14.32
CA ASN A 125 13.43 7.37 -13.62
C ASN A 125 13.53 5.88 -14.02
N GLY A 126 12.64 5.42 -14.88
CA GLY A 126 12.42 4.00 -15.15
C GLY A 126 11.61 3.33 -14.02
N ILE A 127 10.88 2.29 -14.39
CA ILE A 127 10.10 1.50 -13.43
C ILE A 127 11.04 0.55 -12.68
N GLY A 128 11.07 0.64 -11.34
CA GLY A 128 11.81 -0.30 -10.51
C GLY A 128 11.10 -1.65 -10.49
N ILE A 129 11.60 -2.59 -11.29
CA ILE A 129 11.19 -4.01 -11.34
C ILE A 129 12.34 -4.88 -10.85
#